data_AF-A0A7W1ZYI8-F1
#
_entry.id   AF-A0A7W1ZYI8-F1
#
_cell.length_a   1.000
_cell.length_b   1.000
_cell.length_c   1.000
_cell.angle_alpha   90.00
_cell.angle_beta   90.00
_cell.angle_gamma   90.00
#
_symmetry.space_group_name_H-M   'P 1'
#
loop_
_entity.id
_entity.type
_entity.pdbx_description
1 polymer ?
#
loop_
_entity_poly.entity_id
_entity_poly.type
_entity_poly.pdbx_seq_one_letter_code
_entity_poly.pdbx_strand_id
1 'polypeptide(L)'
;MNETGEIYLKRIREAFPNLEIKTIRNNSDGLTNDVLIVNDDLVFRFPKNETWARELLANEIKVIELLRNLVEIPLPQIELAAEDLSVHRFIRGKPLCRHDVLKSNEKGKTK
;
A
#
# COMPACT_ATOMS: atom_id res chain seq x y z
N MET A 1 -17.29 -9.01 9.07
CA MET A 1 -16.05 -8.22 9.10
C MET A 1 -15.44 -8.36 10.48
N ASN A 2 -14.12 -8.56 10.56
CA ASN A 2 -13.44 -8.69 11.85
C ASN A 2 -13.36 -7.31 12.53
N GLU A 3 -13.25 -7.28 13.86
CA GLU A 3 -13.21 -6.06 14.68
C GLU A 3 -12.20 -5.02 14.18
N THR A 4 -11.01 -5.48 13.76
CA THR A 4 -9.95 -4.63 13.18
C THR A 4 -10.37 -3.92 11.90
N GLY A 5 -11.17 -4.56 11.05
CA GLY A 5 -11.62 -3.99 9.78
C GLY A 5 -12.57 -2.81 9.97
N GLU A 6 -13.42 -2.86 11.00
CA GLU A 6 -14.32 -1.75 11.35
C GLU A 6 -13.54 -0.55 11.90
N ILE A 7 -12.49 -0.80 12.70
CA ILE A 7 -11.58 0.25 13.20
C ILE A 7 -10.91 0.96 12.03
N TYR A 8 -10.36 0.22 11.06
CA TYR A 8 -9.74 0.82 9.87
C TYR A 8 -10.73 1.61 9.03
N LEU A 9 -11.94 1.11 8.82
CA LEU A 9 -12.98 1.84 8.10
C LEU A 9 -13.37 3.16 8.77
N LYS A 10 -13.51 3.13 10.10
CA LYS A 10 -13.78 4.35 10.86
C LYS A 10 -12.65 5.36 10.66
N ARG A 11 -11.39 4.91 10.78
CA ARG A 11 -10.22 5.77 10.60
C ARG A 11 -10.12 6.35 9.18
N ILE A 12 -10.47 5.57 8.16
CA ILE A 12 -10.55 6.05 6.76
C ILE A 12 -11.58 7.19 6.64
N ARG A 13 -12.78 7.02 7.22
CA ARG A 13 -13.83 8.06 7.18
C ARG A 13 -13.45 9.32 7.96
N GLU A 14 -12.69 9.18 9.04
CA GLU A 14 -12.16 10.34 9.78
C GLU A 14 -11.12 11.10 8.97
N ALA A 15 -10.21 10.38 8.30
CA ALA A 15 -9.16 10.99 7.47
C ALA A 15 -9.71 11.58 6.16
N PHE A 16 -10.72 10.95 5.57
CA PHE A 16 -11.35 11.38 4.32
C PHE A 16 -12.90 11.34 4.42
N PRO A 17 -13.52 12.34 5.08
CA PRO A 17 -14.97 12.34 5.32
C PRO A 17 -15.84 12.35 4.06
N ASN A 18 -15.33 12.93 2.98
CA ASN A 18 -16.04 13.07 1.70
C ASN A 18 -15.74 11.93 0.71
N LEU A 19 -14.95 10.92 1.11
CA LEU A 19 -14.60 9.80 0.25
C LEU A 19 -15.77 8.82 0.18
N GLU A 20 -16.39 8.72 -0.99
CA GLU A 20 -17.38 7.68 -1.28
C GLU A 20 -16.66 6.34 -1.50
N ILE A 21 -16.86 5.38 -0.59
CA ILE A 21 -16.21 4.06 -0.68
C ILE A 21 -17.09 3.10 -1.47
N LYS A 22 -16.66 2.77 -2.70
CA LYS A 22 -17.35 1.85 -3.63
C LYS A 22 -16.78 0.44 -3.57
N THR A 23 -15.45 0.34 -3.48
CA THR A 23 -14.76 -0.95 -3.39
C THR A 23 -13.66 -0.90 -2.33
N ILE A 24 -13.44 -2.03 -1.68
CA ILE A 24 -12.34 -2.23 -0.74
C ILE A 24 -11.71 -3.58 -1.02
N ARG A 25 -10.39 -3.61 -1.17
CA ARG A 25 -9.61 -4.84 -1.20
C ARG A 25 -8.61 -4.83 -0.06
N ASN A 26 -8.53 -5.95 0.65
CA ASN A 26 -7.48 -6.16 1.61
C ASN A 26 -6.25 -6.77 0.91
N ASN A 27 -5.07 -6.23 1.20
CA ASN A 27 -3.79 -6.84 0.91
C ASN A 27 -3.01 -7.02 2.21
N SER A 28 -3.10 -8.21 2.81
CA SER A 28 -2.47 -8.54 4.09
C SER A 28 -1.13 -9.27 3.94
N ASP A 29 -0.59 -9.39 2.72
CA ASP A 29 0.62 -10.18 2.44
C ASP A 29 1.89 -9.60 3.11
N GLY A 30 1.80 -8.39 3.68
CA GLY A 30 2.89 -7.71 4.38
C GLY A 30 3.07 -8.17 5.83
N LEU A 31 4.32 -8.31 6.25
CA LEU A 31 4.67 -8.60 7.65
C LEU A 31 4.35 -7.44 8.59
N THR A 32 4.46 -6.21 8.10
CA THR A 32 4.57 -5.00 8.93
C THR A 32 3.33 -4.11 8.90
N ASN A 33 2.48 -4.24 7.88
CA ASN A 33 1.34 -3.36 7.66
C ASN A 33 0.11 -4.18 7.23
N ASP A 34 -1.06 -3.75 7.68
CA ASP A 34 -2.33 -4.10 7.05
C ASP A 34 -2.65 -3.07 5.97
N VAL A 35 -2.97 -3.53 4.76
CA VAL A 35 -3.17 -2.64 3.62
C VAL A 35 -4.60 -2.77 3.10
N LEU A 36 -5.28 -1.64 3.00
CA LEU A 36 -6.60 -1.53 2.39
C LEU A 36 -6.51 -0.67 1.13
N ILE A 37 -6.94 -1.22 0.00
CA ILE A 37 -7.02 -0.53 -1.28
C ILE A 37 -8.47 -0.13 -1.50
N VAL A 38 -8.74 1.17 -1.52
CA VAL A 38 -10.08 1.75 -1.66
C VAL A 38 -10.26 2.31 -3.07
N ASN A 39 -11.37 1.97 -3.72
CA ASN A 39 -11.75 2.43 -5.06
C ASN A 39 -10.69 2.17 -6.15
N ASP A 40 -9.79 1.23 -5.91
CA ASP A 40 -8.64 0.94 -6.79
C ASP A 40 -7.77 2.17 -7.09
N ASP A 41 -7.75 3.13 -6.16
CA ASP A 41 -7.10 4.42 -6.35
C ASP A 41 -6.30 4.86 -5.12
N LEU A 42 -6.82 4.64 -3.92
CA LEU A 42 -6.12 4.98 -2.67
C LEU A 42 -5.68 3.72 -1.93
N VAL A 43 -4.45 3.75 -1.43
CA VAL A 43 -3.86 2.68 -0.63
C VAL A 43 -3.66 3.21 0.77
N PHE A 44 -4.40 2.66 1.72
CA PHE A 44 -4.29 2.92 3.14
C PHE A 44 -3.43 1.84 3.77
N ARG A 45 -2.32 2.23 4.41
CA ARG A 45 -1.45 1.31 5.15
C ARG A 45 -1.52 1.65 6.62
N PHE A 46 -1.90 0.67 7.41
CA PHE A 46 -1.92 0.72 8.86
C PHE A 46 -0.73 -0.10 9.38
N PRO A 47 0.24 0.51 10.07
CA PRO A 47 1.32 -0.24 10.71
C PRO A 47 0.72 -1.14 11.79
N LYS A 48 1.18 -2.39 11.85
CA LYS A 48 0.76 -3.33 12.90
C LYS A 48 1.23 -2.83 14.27
N ASN A 49 0.63 -3.35 15.34
CA ASN A 49 0.69 -2.80 16.72
C ASN A 49 2.07 -2.72 17.40
N GLU A 50 3.17 -2.93 16.68
CA GLU A 50 4.53 -2.89 17.20
C GLU A 50 5.19 -1.53 16.87
N THR A 51 5.83 -0.91 17.85
CA THR A 51 6.44 0.44 17.71
C THR A 51 7.40 0.54 16.52
N TRP A 52 8.15 -0.53 16.24
CA TRP A 52 9.08 -0.58 15.10
C TRP A 52 8.36 -0.53 13.75
N ALA A 53 7.11 -1.00 13.63
CA ALA A 53 6.37 -0.94 12.38
C ALA A 53 5.99 0.50 12.02
N ARG A 54 5.69 1.33 13.03
CA ARG A 54 5.45 2.77 12.87
C ARG A 54 6.72 3.51 12.46
N GLU A 55 7.84 3.23 13.13
CA GLU A 55 9.14 3.81 12.78
C GLU A 55 9.58 3.43 11.36
N LEU A 56 9.38 2.16 10.98
CA LEU A 56 9.68 1.68 9.63
C LEU A 56 8.86 2.41 8.58
N LEU A 57 7.55 2.59 8.82
CA LEU A 57 6.67 3.33 7.92
C LEU A 57 7.08 4.81 7.80
N ALA A 58 7.40 5.46 8.91
CA ALA A 58 7.87 6.84 8.92
C ALA A 58 9.19 7.01 8.16
N ASN A 59 10.12 6.05 8.29
CA ASN A 59 11.38 6.07 7.56
C ASN A 59 11.16 5.85 6.05
N GLU A 60 10.27 4.93 5.68
CA GLU A 60 9.91 4.67 4.28
C GLU A 60 9.39 5.94 3.58
N ILE A 61 8.50 6.68 4.24
CA ILE A 61 7.96 7.95 3.71
C ILE A 61 9.08 8.98 3.46
N LYS A 62 9.99 9.16 4.42
CA LYS A 62 11.14 10.08 4.27
C LYS A 62 12.04 9.69 3.09
N VAL A 63 12.32 8.40 2.93
CA VAL A 63 13.13 7.88 1.81
C VAL A 63 12.42 8.13 0.48
N ILE A 64 11.11 7.87 0.38
CA ILE A 64 10.32 8.12 -0.83
C ILE A 64 10.35 9.60 -1.21
N GLU A 65 10.18 10.51 -0.25
CA GLU A 65 10.23 11.95 -0.48
C GLU A 65 11.59 12.41 -0.99
N LEU A 66 12.68 11.90 -0.39
CA LEU A 66 14.04 12.20 -0.81
C LEU A 66 14.33 11.70 -2.24
N LEU A 67 13.87 10.50 -2.58
CA LEU A 67 14.13 9.89 -3.88
C LEU A 67 13.21 10.39 -5.00
N ARG A 68 12.10 11.07 -4.69
CA ARG A 68 11.08 11.49 -5.67
C ARG A 68 11.63 12.22 -6.88
N ASN A 69 12.65 13.05 -6.69
CA ASN A 69 13.26 13.85 -7.76
C ASN A 69 14.56 13.25 -8.31
N LEU A 70 14.93 12.06 -7.85
CA LEU A 70 16.21 11.42 -8.17
C LEU A 70 16.07 10.16 -9.04
N VAL A 71 14.84 9.64 -9.20
CA VAL A 71 14.57 8.42 -9.96
C VAL A 71 13.45 8.64 -10.96
N GLU A 72 13.55 7.96 -12.11
CA GLU A 72 12.53 8.01 -13.18
C GLU A 72 11.38 7.03 -12.95
N ILE A 73 11.55 6.08 -12.03
CA ILE A 73 10.51 5.09 -11.71
C ILE A 73 9.39 5.71 -10.87
N PRO A 74 8.13 5.29 -11.05
CA PRO A 74 7.03 5.78 -10.25
C PRO A 74 7.21 5.36 -8.78
N LEU A 75 7.22 6.36 -7.90
CA LEU A 75 7.22 6.16 -6.45
C LEU A 75 5.82 6.44 -5.87
N PRO A 76 5.46 5.85 -4.72
CA PRO A 76 4.20 6.14 -4.05
C PRO A 76 4.01 7.64 -3.84
N GLN A 77 2.91 8.21 -4.34
CA GLN A 77 2.55 9.60 -4.06
C GLN A 77 1.79 9.66 -2.74
N ILE A 78 2.47 10.13 -1.68
CA ILE A 78 1.89 10.23 -0.34
C ILE A 78 0.86 11.35 -0.32
N GLU A 79 -0.38 11.01 -0.01
CA GLU A 79 -1.51 11.93 0.17
C GLU A 79 -1.69 12.31 1.65
N LEU A 80 -1.40 11.37 2.55
CA LEU A 80 -1.46 11.58 4.00
C LEU A 80 -0.39 10.73 4.70
N ALA A 81 0.28 11.32 5.69
CA ALA A 81 1.20 10.62 6.58
C ALA A 81 0.86 10.98 8.04
N ALA A 82 0.56 9.97 8.83
CA ALA A 82 0.33 10.02 10.26
C ALA A 82 1.08 8.86 10.94
N GLU A 83 1.19 8.89 12.26
CA GLU A 83 1.88 7.85 13.02
C GLU A 83 1.23 6.46 12.87
N ASP A 84 -0.10 6.45 12.72
CA ASP A 84 -0.95 5.25 12.67
C ASP A 84 -1.47 4.93 11.26
N LEU A 85 -1.15 5.77 10.27
CA LEU A 85 -1.71 5.66 8.93
C LEU A 85 -0.82 6.33 7.90
N SER A 86 -0.59 5.66 6.77
CA SER A 86 -0.15 6.34 5.55
C SER A 86 -1.13 6.08 4.41
N VAL A 87 -1.33 7.09 3.58
CA VAL A 87 -2.21 7.02 2.41
C VAL A 87 -1.44 7.48 1.19
N HIS A 88 -1.50 6.70 0.13
CA HIS A 88 -0.88 7.05 -1.14
C HIS A 88 -1.71 6.57 -2.32
N ARG A 89 -1.44 7.14 -3.50
CA ARG A 89 -2.08 6.68 -4.75
C ARG A 89 -1.62 5.29 -5.14
N PHE A 90 -2.56 4.48 -5.58
CA PHE A 90 -2.30 3.15 -6.11
C PHE A 90 -1.42 3.24 -7.37
N ILE A 91 -0.27 2.56 -7.35
CA ILE A 91 0.62 2.50 -8.51
C ILE A 91 -0.02 1.56 -9.54
N ARG A 92 -0.38 2.12 -10.69
CA ARG A 92 -1.00 1.37 -11.78
C ARG A 92 0.00 0.39 -12.40
N GLY A 93 -0.49 -0.81 -12.71
CA GLY A 93 0.31 -1.87 -13.30
C GLY A 93 -0.01 -3.21 -12.67
N LYS A 94 0.79 -4.22 -13.02
CA LYS A 94 0.74 -5.55 -12.41
C LYS A 94 2.08 -5.83 -11.74
N PRO A 95 2.11 -6.24 -10.45
CA PRO A 95 3.35 -6.62 -9.82
C PRO A 95 3.99 -7.80 -10.56
N LEU A 96 5.30 -7.76 -10.72
CA LEU A 96 6.06 -8.88 -11.30
C LEU A 96 6.37 -9.88 -10.17
N CYS A 97 5.54 -10.91 -10.04
CA CYS A 97 5.73 -11.92 -9.02
C CYS A 97 6.63 -13.06 -9.53
N ARG A 98 7.26 -13.81 -8.61
CA ARG A 98 8.12 -14.97 -8.94
C ARG A 98 7.43 -15.95 -9.90
N HIS A 99 6.14 -16.20 -9.70
CA HIS A 99 5.33 -17.06 -10.57
C HIS A 99 5.24 -16.55 -12.01
N ASP A 100 5.11 -15.23 -12.21
CA ASP A 100 5.06 -14.62 -13.54
C ASP A 100 6.41 -14.79 -14.27
N VAL A 101 7.52 -14.70 -13.54
CA VAL A 101 8.88 -14.91 -14.07
C VAL A 101 9.08 -16.37 -14.50
N LEU A 102 8.71 -17.34 -13.65
CA LEU A 102 8.91 -18.76 -13.93
C LEU A 102 8.12 -19.24 -15.15
N LYS A 103 6.86 -18.80 -15.31
CA LYS A 103 6.05 -19.09 -16.51
C LYS A 103 6.64 -18.56 -17.81
N SER A 104 7.35 -17.44 -17.73
CA SER A 104 7.99 -16.82 -18.90
C SER A 104 9.22 -17.63 -19.36
N ASN A 105 9.93 -18.27 -18.42
CA ASN A 105 11.06 -19.16 -18.74
C ASN A 105 10.63 -20.48 -19.39
N GLU A 106 9.43 -21.01 -19.10
CA GLU A 106 8.93 -22.24 -19.72
C GLU A 106 8.54 -22.03 -21.18
N LYS A 107 7.97 -20.86 -21.52
CA LYS A 107 7.64 -20.48 -22.90
C LYS A 107 8.87 -20.21 -23.78
N GLY A 108 10.02 -19.93 -23.18
CA GLY A 108 11.29 -19.74 -23.88
C GLY A 108 12.03 -21.04 -24.22
N LYS A 109 11.60 -22.19 -23.69
CA LYS A 109 12.24 -23.51 -23.90
C LYS A 109 11.59 -24.35 -25.00
N THR A 110 10.57 -23.82 -25.68
CA THR A 110 9.98 -24.42 -26.88
C THR A 110 10.53 -23.73 -28.12
N LYS A 111 11.82 -23.94 -28.40
CA LYS A 111 12.44 -23.72 -29.70
C LYS A 111 13.65 -24.62 -29.86
#